data_AF-A0A0A9YQL6-F1
#
_entry.id   AF-A0A0A9YQL6-F1
#
_cell.length_a   1.000
_cell.length_b   1.000
_cell.length_c   1.000
_cell.angle_alpha   90.00
_cell.angle_beta   90.00
_cell.angle_gamma   90.00
#
_symmetry.space_group_name_H-M   'P 1'
#
loop_
_entity.id
_entity.type
_entity.pdbx_description
1 polymer ?
#
loop_
_entity_poly.entity_id
_entity_poly.type
_entity_poly.pdbx_seq_one_letter_code
_entity_poly.pdbx_strand_id
1 'polypeptide(L)'
;DCSTGRSTTGVLCMYAGGAISWLSQRQPCVAISTTEAEVTAANEAAREMIWLRRLFNEIIALKKIPELQVDNEAAIKLAQNPEYHRRTKHIRVRHFFIREVVTEGELE
;
A
#
# COMPACT_ATOMS: atom_id res chain seq x y z
N ASP A 1 4.74 -18.67 -2.78
CA ASP A 1 4.58 -20.08 -2.35
C ASP A 1 4.45 -20.96 -3.58
N CYS A 2 5.37 -21.92 -3.77
CA CYS A 2 5.45 -22.78 -4.96
C CYS A 2 4.24 -23.73 -5.07
N SER A 3 3.51 -23.99 -3.98
CA SER A 3 2.33 -24.85 -3.97
C SER A 3 1.04 -24.13 -4.36
N THR A 4 0.94 -22.82 -4.08
CA THR A 4 -0.29 -22.03 -4.31
C THR A 4 -0.13 -20.89 -5.32
N GLY A 5 1.10 -20.58 -5.74
CA GLY A 5 1.41 -19.42 -6.59
C GLY A 5 1.22 -18.06 -5.90
N ARG A 6 0.86 -18.04 -4.61
CA ARG A 6 0.54 -16.80 -3.90
C ARG A 6 1.81 -16.08 -3.43
N SER A 7 1.81 -14.76 -3.61
CA SER A 7 2.81 -13.85 -3.04
C SER A 7 2.52 -13.58 -1.57
N THR A 8 3.52 -13.09 -0.86
CA THR A 8 3.41 -12.66 0.54
C THR A 8 3.54 -11.15 0.60
N THR A 9 2.59 -10.49 1.23
CA THR A 9 2.65 -9.06 1.54
C THR A 9 3.40 -8.85 2.84
N GLY A 10 4.43 -8.00 2.80
CA GLY A 10 5.10 -7.47 3.98
C GLY A 10 4.79 -5.98 4.15
N VAL A 11 4.51 -5.55 5.39
CA VAL A 11 4.36 -4.14 5.75
C VAL A 11 5.15 -3.88 7.02
N LEU A 12 5.83 -2.73 7.07
CA LEU A 12 6.52 -2.23 8.26
C LEU A 12 6.19 -0.75 8.42
N CYS A 13 5.58 -0.38 9.54
CA CYS A 13 5.28 1.00 9.89
C CYS A 13 6.25 1.49 10.97
N MET A 14 6.93 2.60 10.68
CA MET A 14 7.92 3.21 11.57
C MET A 14 7.41 4.53 12.12
N TYR A 15 7.67 4.80 13.40
CA TYR A 15 7.42 6.09 14.04
C TYR A 15 8.55 6.42 15.01
N ALA A 16 9.05 7.65 14.97
CA ALA A 16 10.16 8.13 15.81
C ALA A 16 11.41 7.23 15.81
N GLY A 17 11.69 6.58 14.67
CA GLY A 17 12.83 5.65 14.52
C GLY A 17 12.60 4.23 15.03
N GLY A 18 11.42 3.93 15.59
CA GLY A 18 11.03 2.60 16.03
C GLY A 18 9.94 1.97 15.16
N ALA A 19 9.93 0.63 15.06
CA ALA A 19 8.85 -0.12 14.44
C ALA A 19 7.63 -0.15 15.38
N ILE A 20 6.48 0.29 14.89
CA ILE A 20 5.24 0.37 15.68
C ILE A 20 4.16 -0.60 15.22
N SER A 21 4.17 -0.99 13.94
CA SER A 21 3.28 -2.01 13.39
C SER A 21 3.99 -2.75 12.26
N TRP A 22 3.70 -4.03 12.11
CA TRP A 22 4.20 -4.87 11.02
C TRP A 22 3.20 -5.95 10.65
N LEU A 23 3.22 -6.35 9.39
CA LEU A 23 2.36 -7.39 8.85
C LEU A 23 3.19 -8.28 7.93
N SER A 24 2.98 -9.58 8.03
CA SER A 24 3.44 -10.55 7.04
C SER A 24 2.30 -11.52 6.79
N GLN A 25 1.65 -11.39 5.63
CA GLN A 25 0.50 -12.21 5.29
C GLN A 25 0.55 -12.70 3.84
N ARG A 26 0.07 -13.92 3.62
CA ARG A 26 -0.08 -14.46 2.27
C ARG A 26 -1.24 -13.75 1.60
N GLN A 27 -1.04 -13.29 0.37
CA GLN A 27 -2.09 -12.60 -0.38
C GLN A 27 -3.29 -13.54 -0.61
N PRO A 28 -4.53 -13.05 -0.47
CA PRO A 28 -5.72 -13.89 -0.61
C PRO A 28 -5.91 -14.37 -2.05
N CYS A 29 -5.43 -13.59 -3.02
CA CYS A 29 -5.48 -13.87 -4.45
C CYS A 29 -4.08 -14.12 -5.01
N VAL A 30 -3.99 -14.90 -6.08
CA VAL A 30 -2.75 -15.07 -6.85
C VAL A 30 -2.57 -13.85 -7.74
N ALA A 31 -1.43 -13.16 -7.61
CA ALA A 31 -1.09 -12.03 -8.47
C ALA A 31 -0.59 -12.52 -9.83
N ILE A 32 -0.99 -11.85 -10.91
CA ILE A 32 -0.60 -12.21 -12.29
C ILE A 32 0.78 -11.62 -12.63
N SER A 33 1.26 -10.63 -11.86
CA SER A 33 2.58 -10.02 -12.00
C SER A 33 3.15 -9.60 -10.64
N THR A 34 4.46 -9.39 -10.58
CA THR A 34 5.12 -8.81 -9.40
C THR A 34 4.57 -7.43 -9.08
N THR A 35 4.34 -6.59 -10.10
CA THR A 35 3.73 -5.26 -9.93
C THR A 35 2.35 -5.33 -9.28
N GLU A 36 1.53 -6.32 -9.63
CA GLU A 36 0.21 -6.51 -9.01
C GLU A 36 0.31 -6.97 -7.55
N ALA A 37 1.28 -7.84 -7.25
CA ALA A 37 1.57 -8.23 -5.88
C ALA A 37 1.98 -6.99 -5.05
N GLU A 38 2.81 -6.11 -5.62
CA GLU A 38 3.26 -4.89 -4.95
C GLU A 38 2.15 -3.85 -4.78
N VAL A 39 1.28 -3.66 -5.78
CA VAL A 39 0.08 -2.80 -5.62
C VAL A 39 -0.83 -3.34 -4.52
N THR A 40 -0.90 -4.66 -4.36
CA THR A 40 -1.66 -5.28 -3.26
C THR A 40 -0.98 -5.03 -1.91
N ALA A 41 0.35 -5.15 -1.83
CA ALA A 41 1.10 -4.85 -0.62
C ALA A 41 0.97 -3.38 -0.22
N ALA A 42 1.14 -2.46 -1.17
CA ALA A 42 0.96 -1.03 -0.99
C ALA A 42 -0.46 -0.67 -0.51
N ASN A 43 -1.49 -1.38 -0.99
CA ASN A 43 -2.87 -1.17 -0.53
C ASN A 43 -3.04 -1.54 0.95
N GLU A 44 -2.53 -2.69 1.37
CA GLU A 44 -2.57 -3.10 2.78
C GLU A 44 -1.77 -2.14 3.67
N ALA A 45 -0.59 -1.71 3.21
CA ALA A 45 0.22 -0.71 3.91
C ALA A 45 -0.51 0.63 4.05
N ALA A 46 -1.16 1.12 2.98
CA ALA A 46 -1.93 2.34 3.00
C ALA A 46 -3.08 2.27 4.02
N ARG A 47 -3.82 1.16 4.06
CA ARG A 47 -4.91 0.96 5.02
C ARG A 47 -4.41 1.01 6.47
N GLU A 48 -3.30 0.34 6.75
CA GLU A 48 -2.65 0.35 8.07
C GLU A 48 -2.19 1.77 8.45
N MET A 49 -1.55 2.49 7.52
CA MET A 49 -1.09 3.85 7.77
C MET A 49 -2.22 4.85 8.01
N ILE A 50 -3.33 4.75 7.28
CA ILE A 50 -4.53 5.59 7.52
C ILE A 50 -5.09 5.31 8.91
N TRP A 51 -5.18 4.03 9.30
CA TRP A 51 -5.67 3.66 10.62
C TRP A 51 -4.77 4.20 11.73
N LEU A 52 -3.44 4.03 11.60
CA LEU A 52 -2.47 4.61 12.52
C LEU A 52 -2.56 6.14 12.57
N ARG A 53 -2.62 6.82 11.42
CA ARG A 53 -2.77 8.28 11.35
C ARG A 53 -3.99 8.76 12.12
N ARG A 54 -5.15 8.10 11.96
CA ARG A 54 -6.37 8.43 12.70
C ARG A 54 -6.18 8.24 14.21
N LEU A 55 -5.62 7.10 14.62
CA LEU A 55 -5.33 6.82 16.03
C LEU A 55 -4.39 7.87 16.64
N PHE A 56 -3.27 8.16 15.98
CA PHE A 56 -2.31 9.15 16.47
C PHE A 56 -2.86 10.58 16.44
N ASN A 57 -3.75 10.91 15.51
CA ASN A 57 -4.42 12.22 15.48
C ASN A 57 -5.29 12.45 16.71
N GLU A 58 -5.91 11.41 17.26
CA GLU A 58 -6.70 11.51 18.49
C GLU A 58 -5.84 11.72 19.75
N ILE A 59 -4.58 11.28 19.73
CA ILE A 59 -3.70 11.29 20.91
C ILE A 59 -2.73 12.49 20.89
N ILE A 60 -2.07 12.72 19.76
CA ILE A 60 -0.95 13.67 19.64
C ILE A 60 -1.08 14.66 18.48
N ALA A 61 -2.16 14.62 17.69
CA ALA A 61 -2.37 15.48 16.52
C ALA A 61 -1.16 15.51 15.57
N LEU A 62 -0.96 14.45 14.79
CA LEU A 62 0.12 14.37 13.81
C LEU A 62 0.00 15.48 12.77
N LYS A 63 1.08 16.26 12.63
CA LYS A 63 1.15 17.34 11.63
C LYS A 63 1.73 16.89 10.30
N LYS A 64 2.47 15.77 10.27
CA LYS A 64 3.12 15.27 9.05
C LYS A 64 2.22 14.25 8.36
N ILE A 65 2.19 14.34 7.03
CA ILE A 65 1.60 13.31 6.17
C ILE A 65 2.49 12.05 6.27
N PRO A 66 1.91 10.85 6.44
CA PRO A 66 2.65 9.60 6.45
C PRO A 66 3.19 9.27 5.05
N GLU A 67 4.46 8.85 4.99
CA GLU A 67 5.15 8.50 3.74
C GLU A 67 5.11 6.99 3.50
N LEU A 68 4.56 6.56 2.36
CA LEU A 68 4.46 5.15 1.97
C LEU A 68 5.61 4.78 1.03
N GLN A 69 6.53 3.94 1.51
CA GLN A 69 7.66 3.47 0.72
C GLN A 69 7.35 2.09 0.10
N VAL A 70 7.55 1.98 -1.22
CA VAL A 70 7.36 0.74 -2.00
C VAL A 70 8.62 0.53 -2.83
N ASP A 71 9.11 -0.71 -2.92
CA ASP A 71 10.35 -1.05 -3.63
C ASP A 71 10.20 -1.09 -5.16
N ASN A 72 8.96 -1.17 -5.65
CA ASN A 72 8.65 -1.32 -7.07
C ASN A 72 8.21 0.00 -7.71
N GLU A 73 9.11 0.59 -8.50
CA GLU A 73 8.83 1.82 -9.26
C GLU A 73 7.61 1.71 -10.19
N ALA A 74 7.33 0.53 -10.76
CA ALA A 74 6.18 0.35 -11.62
C ALA A 74 4.87 0.43 -10.82
N ALA A 75 4.87 -0.04 -9.57
CA ALA A 75 3.73 0.10 -8.66
C ALA A 75 3.53 1.56 -8.23
N ILE A 76 4.62 2.29 -7.94
CA ILE A 76 4.57 3.73 -7.65
C ILE A 76 4.03 4.53 -8.83
N LYS A 77 4.60 4.31 -10.03
CA LYS A 77 4.14 4.97 -11.27
C LYS A 77 2.69 4.64 -11.58
N LEU A 78 2.25 3.41 -11.30
CA LEU A 78 0.84 3.04 -11.42
C LEU A 78 -0.01 3.87 -10.45
N ALA A 79 0.34 3.94 -9.16
CA ALA A 79 -0.43 4.73 -8.19
C ALA A 79 -0.57 6.21 -8.60
N GLN A 80 0.45 6.78 -9.23
CA GLN A 80 0.48 8.19 -9.66
C GLN A 80 -0.18 8.43 -11.04
N ASN A 81 -0.04 7.53 -12.01
CA ASN A 81 -0.44 7.77 -13.41
C ASN A 81 -1.50 6.77 -13.95
N PRO A 82 -2.61 7.26 -14.54
CA PRO A 82 -3.72 6.43 -15.04
C PRO A 82 -3.47 5.76 -16.41
N GLU A 83 -2.37 6.04 -17.10
CA GLU A 83 -2.19 5.64 -18.51
C GLU A 83 -2.06 4.11 -18.76
N TYR A 84 -1.82 3.30 -17.73
CA TYR A 84 -1.67 1.84 -17.85
C TYR A 84 -3.00 1.08 -17.85
N HIS A 85 -4.01 1.55 -18.59
CA HIS A 85 -5.40 1.06 -18.44
C HIS A 85 -5.69 -0.34 -19.03
N ARG A 86 -4.83 -0.91 -19.89
CA ARG A 86 -5.14 -2.17 -20.60
C ARG A 86 -4.71 -3.45 -19.86
N ARG A 87 -3.64 -3.41 -19.05
CA ARG A 87 -3.06 -4.60 -18.39
C ARG A 87 -3.40 -4.75 -16.90
N THR A 88 -4.04 -3.76 -16.28
CA THR A 88 -4.30 -3.71 -14.82
C THR A 88 -5.79 -3.59 -14.48
N LYS A 89 -6.70 -3.85 -15.42
CA LYS A 89 -8.16 -3.73 -15.20
C LYS A 89 -8.66 -4.54 -14.00
N HIS A 90 -8.07 -5.69 -13.72
CA HIS A 90 -8.46 -6.59 -12.64
C HIS A 90 -8.02 -6.11 -11.25
N ILE A 91 -7.08 -5.16 -11.15
CA ILE A 91 -6.61 -4.58 -9.87
C ILE A 91 -7.06 -3.14 -9.66
N ARG A 92 -7.99 -2.68 -10.50
CA ARG A 92 -8.45 -1.30 -10.59
C ARG A 92 -8.97 -0.74 -9.26
N VAL A 93 -9.65 -1.55 -8.45
CA VAL A 93 -10.19 -1.11 -7.14
C VAL A 93 -9.06 -0.77 -6.16
N ARG A 94 -8.05 -1.63 -6.05
CA ARG A 94 -6.90 -1.40 -5.15
C ARG A 94 -6.07 -0.21 -5.59
N HIS A 95 -5.92 -0.05 -6.90
CA HIS A 95 -5.23 1.07 -7.54
C HIS A 95 -5.93 2.41 -7.28
N PHE A 96 -7.24 2.49 -7.52
CA PHE A 96 -7.99 3.73 -7.26
C PHE A 96 -7.99 4.10 -5.78
N PHE A 97 -8.08 3.14 -4.88
CA PHE A 97 -8.01 3.41 -3.44
C PHE A 97 -6.70 4.10 -3.04
N ILE A 98 -5.55 3.55 -3.43
CA ILE A 98 -4.25 4.16 -3.10
C ILE A 98 -4.17 5.57 -3.68
N ARG A 99 -4.63 5.74 -4.92
CA ARG A 99 -4.63 7.05 -5.59
C ARG A 99 -5.53 8.06 -4.88
N GLU A 100 -6.73 7.66 -4.49
CA GLU A 100 -7.68 8.52 -3.76
C GLU A 100 -7.06 9.01 -2.47
N VAL A 101 -6.49 8.10 -1.69
CA VAL A 101 -5.80 8.41 -0.42
C VAL A 101 -4.62 9.36 -0.62
N VAL A 102 -3.82 9.17 -1.67
CA VAL A 102 -2.71 10.08 -2.02
C VAL A 102 -3.24 11.45 -2.47
N THR A 103 -4.32 11.46 -3.26
CA THR A 103 -4.92 12.71 -3.77
C THR A 103 -5.58 13.52 -2.65
N GLU A 104 -6.13 12.86 -1.64
CA GLU A 104 -6.71 13.48 -0.44
C GLU A 104 -5.65 14.01 0.54
N GLY A 105 -4.35 13.74 0.30
CA GLY A 105 -3.27 14.12 1.21
C GLY A 105 -3.25 13.30 2.50
N GLU A 106 -3.90 12.13 2.49
CA GLU A 106 -3.88 11.20 3.61
C GLU A 106 -2.55 10.42 3.66
N LEU A 107 -1.89 10.21 2.52
CA LEU A 107 -0.55 9.60 2.36
C LEU A 107 0.28 10.31 1.28
N GLU A 108 1.61 10.23 1.37
CA GLU A 108 2.57 10.67 0.33
C GLU A 108 3.44 9.52 -0.20
#